data_AF-I3SUW5-F1
#
_entry.id   AF-I3SUW5-F1
#
_cell.length_a   1.000
_cell.length_b   1.000
_cell.length_c   1.000
_cell.angle_alpha   90.00
_cell.angle_beta   90.00
_cell.angle_gamma   90.00
#
_symmetry.space_group_name_H-M   'P 1'
#
loop_
_entity.id
_entity.type
_entity.pdbx_description
1 polymer ?
#
loop_
_entity_poly.entity_id
_entity_poly.type
_entity_poly.pdbx_seq_one_letter_code
_entity_poly.pdbx_strand_id
1 'polypeptide(L)'
;MGNPDPFVVLTLRKAKSKAKIKNKTRVVNKNLNPDWDQTFGFDVEDGLHDMVIVEVWDKNTFGKDYIGRCILSLTKVILEGDYTESFELVGAKSGSLKLHLKWRRK
;
A
#
# COMPACT_ATOMS: atom_id res chain seq x y z
N MET A 1 -4.74 21.75 15.01
CA MET A 1 -5.08 20.38 14.56
C MET A 1 -5.55 20.51 13.13
N GLY A 2 -4.69 20.18 12.16
CA GLY A 2 -5.05 20.19 10.75
C GLY A 2 -5.70 18.87 10.36
N ASN A 3 -6.56 18.89 9.34
CA ASN A 3 -6.99 17.65 8.69
C ASN A 3 -5.78 17.00 8.03
N PRO A 4 -5.65 15.66 8.08
CA PRO A 4 -4.55 14.98 7.43
C PRO A 4 -4.59 15.17 5.91
N ASP A 5 -3.42 15.22 5.31
CA ASP A 5 -3.17 15.19 3.86
C ASP A 5 -2.58 13.82 3.49
N PRO A 6 -3.39 12.73 3.49
CA PRO A 6 -2.85 11.39 3.41
C PRO A 6 -2.39 10.97 2.00
N PHE A 7 -1.39 10.11 1.98
CA PHE A 7 -0.91 9.40 0.79
C PHE A 7 -0.39 8.00 1.14
N VAL A 8 -0.33 7.13 0.13
CA VAL A 8 0.11 5.74 0.27
C VAL A 8 1.45 5.55 -0.40
N VAL A 9 2.34 4.80 0.25
CA VAL A 9 3.60 4.31 -0.30
C VAL A 9 3.50 2.79 -0.40
N LEU A 10 3.63 2.26 -1.61
CA LEU A 10 3.67 0.83 -1.88
C LEU A 10 5.12 0.41 -2.09
N THR A 11 5.57 -0.62 -1.37
CA THR A 11 6.92 -1.18 -1.48
C THR A 11 6.85 -2.68 -1.77
N LEU A 12 7.31 -3.11 -2.95
CA LEU A 12 7.63 -4.52 -3.18
C LEU A 12 8.96 -4.83 -2.51
N ARG A 13 8.93 -5.75 -1.54
CA ARG A 13 10.11 -6.30 -0.88
C ARG A 13 10.42 -7.66 -1.51
N LYS A 14 11.56 -7.75 -2.20
CA LYS A 14 12.05 -9.01 -2.73
C LYS A 14 12.63 -9.88 -1.61
N ALA A 15 12.26 -11.16 -1.53
CA ALA A 15 12.75 -12.04 -0.47
C ALA A 15 14.23 -12.41 -0.65
N LYS A 16 14.65 -12.62 -1.90
CA LYS A 16 15.99 -13.10 -2.28
C LYS A 16 17.02 -11.99 -2.47
N SER A 17 16.65 -10.72 -2.29
CA SER A 17 17.58 -9.59 -2.43
C SER A 17 17.22 -8.44 -1.49
N LYS A 18 18.16 -7.51 -1.28
CA LYS A 18 17.89 -6.26 -0.55
C LYS A 18 17.11 -5.23 -1.41
N ALA A 19 16.75 -5.56 -2.65
CA ALA A 19 16.06 -4.65 -3.55
C ALA A 19 14.64 -4.34 -3.04
N LYS A 20 14.27 -3.07 -3.13
CA LYS A 20 12.94 -2.56 -2.81
C LYS A 20 12.47 -1.70 -3.96
N ILE A 21 11.31 -2.02 -4.52
CA ILE A 21 10.68 -1.21 -5.57
C ILE A 21 9.58 -0.41 -4.90
N LYS A 22 9.63 0.92 -5.01
CA LYS A 22 8.71 1.83 -4.33
C LYS A 22 7.89 2.64 -5.31
N ASN A 23 6.59 2.74 -5.03
CA ASN A 23 5.65 3.64 -5.69
C ASN A 23 4.91 4.46 -4.64
N LYS A 24 4.40 5.64 -5.02
CA LYS A 24 3.61 6.49 -4.13
C LYS A 24 2.41 7.06 -4.85
N THR A 25 1.30 7.22 -4.14
CA THR A 25 0.12 7.91 -4.65
C THR A 25 0.34 9.43 -4.68
N ARG A 26 -0.63 10.13 -5.29
CA ARG A 26 -0.85 11.55 -4.99
C ARG A 26 -1.22 11.75 -3.53
N VAL A 27 -0.97 12.95 -3.04
CA VAL A 27 -1.46 13.42 -1.74
C VAL A 27 -2.89 13.91 -1.93
N VAL A 28 -3.79 13.51 -1.04
CA VAL A 28 -5.16 14.02 -1.00
C VAL A 28 -5.24 15.00 0.16
N ASN A 29 -5.53 16.26 -0.11
CA ASN A 29 -5.47 17.29 0.92
C ASN A 29 -6.70 17.25 1.83
N LYS A 30 -6.47 17.40 3.14
CA LYS A 30 -7.46 17.63 4.20
C LYS A 30 -8.60 16.62 4.22
N ASN A 31 -8.30 15.34 4.00
CA ASN A 31 -9.30 14.29 3.87
C ASN A 31 -8.97 13.07 4.73
N LEU A 32 -9.88 12.71 5.64
CA LEU A 32 -9.77 11.52 6.49
C LEU A 32 -10.21 10.22 5.79
N ASN A 33 -10.97 10.33 4.71
CA ASN A 33 -11.43 9.21 3.87
C ASN A 33 -10.99 9.46 2.42
N PRO A 34 -9.67 9.45 2.17
CA PRO A 34 -9.12 9.74 0.85
C PRO A 34 -9.50 8.67 -0.17
N ASP A 35 -9.82 9.12 -1.38
CA ASP A 35 -9.85 8.27 -2.56
C ASP A 35 -8.65 8.60 -3.47
N TRP A 36 -7.76 7.63 -3.61
CA TRP A 36 -6.58 7.78 -4.46
C TRP A 36 -6.81 7.29 -5.88
N ASP A 37 -7.66 6.30 -6.12
CA ASP A 37 -7.93 5.70 -7.44
C ASP A 37 -6.69 5.60 -8.34
N GLN A 38 -5.61 4.99 -7.82
CA GLN A 38 -4.34 4.85 -8.52
C GLN A 38 -3.87 3.41 -8.57
N THR A 39 -3.50 2.96 -9.77
CA THR A 39 -2.99 1.61 -10.03
C THR A 39 -1.48 1.63 -10.24
N PHE A 40 -0.78 0.69 -9.62
CA PHE A 40 0.66 0.49 -9.80
C PHE A 40 0.95 -0.95 -10.21
N GLY A 41 1.87 -1.14 -11.15
CA GLY A 41 2.37 -2.45 -11.55
C GLY A 41 3.66 -2.79 -10.82
N PHE A 42 3.82 -4.08 -10.48
CA PHE A 42 5.06 -4.63 -9.96
C PHE A 42 5.43 -5.87 -10.77
N ASP A 43 6.68 -5.93 -11.26
CA ASP A 43 7.24 -7.17 -11.77
C ASP A 43 7.70 -8.03 -10.59
N VAL A 44 6.95 -9.11 -10.34
CA VAL A 44 7.19 -10.04 -9.23
C VAL A 44 7.92 -11.26 -9.76
N GLU A 45 9.09 -11.56 -9.15
CA GLU A 45 9.91 -12.71 -9.52
C GLU A 45 9.59 -13.94 -8.66
N ASP A 46 9.32 -13.74 -7.36
CA ASP A 46 9.02 -14.81 -6.43
C ASP A 46 7.72 -14.53 -5.69
N GLY A 47 6.58 -14.81 -6.34
CA GLY A 47 5.26 -14.53 -5.78
C GLY A 47 4.91 -15.29 -4.49
N LEU A 48 5.68 -16.31 -4.10
CA LEU A 48 5.46 -17.03 -2.85
C LEU A 48 6.15 -16.38 -1.65
N HIS A 49 7.25 -15.67 -1.88
CA HIS A 49 8.07 -15.10 -0.80
C HIS A 49 8.14 -13.57 -0.83
N ASP A 50 7.95 -12.96 -2.00
CA ASP A 50 7.88 -11.51 -2.14
C ASP A 50 6.61 -10.98 -1.46
N MET A 51 6.73 -9.78 -0.91
CA MET A 51 5.65 -9.13 -0.16
C MET A 51 5.47 -7.69 -0.63
N VAL A 52 4.24 -7.22 -0.64
CA VAL A 52 3.93 -5.80 -0.83
C VAL A 52 3.62 -5.18 0.52
N ILE A 53 4.44 -4.22 0.94
CA ILE A 53 4.22 -3.42 2.13
C ILE A 53 3.51 -2.14 1.68
N VAL A 54 2.36 -1.86 2.26
CA VAL A 54 1.56 -0.67 1.94
C VAL A 54 1.51 0.21 3.18
N GLU A 55 2.09 1.39 3.10
CA GLU A 55 2.22 2.33 4.22
C GLU A 55 1.41 3.60 3.93
N VAL A 56 0.62 4.04 4.91
CA VAL A 56 -0.14 5.29 4.85
C VAL A 56 0.61 6.35 5.64
N TRP A 57 0.75 7.53 5.04
CA TRP A 57 1.48 8.67 5.59
C TRP A 57 0.61 9.92 5.51
N ASP A 58 0.73 10.80 6.50
CA ASP A 58 0.19 12.15 6.48
C ASP A 58 1.26 13.12 5.98
N LYS A 59 1.02 13.91 4.95
CA LYS A 59 1.95 14.95 4.53
C LYS A 59 1.72 16.21 5.36
N ASN A 60 2.78 16.76 5.93
CA ASN A 60 2.73 18.03 6.66
C ASN A 60 3.77 19.02 6.12
N THR A 61 3.73 20.27 6.58
CA THR A 61 4.63 21.34 6.13
C THR A 61 6.12 20.99 6.29
N PHE A 62 6.46 20.20 7.31
CA PHE A 62 7.85 19.90 7.69
C PHE A 62 8.31 18.49 7.30
N GLY A 63 7.47 17.73 6.57
CA GLY A 63 7.77 16.36 6.20
C GLY A 63 6.51 15.50 6.10
N LYS A 64 6.51 14.40 6.84
CA LYS A 64 5.41 13.44 6.84
C LYS A 64 5.38 12.64 8.14
N ASP A 65 4.17 12.34 8.58
CA ASP A 65 3.93 11.49 9.76
C ASP A 65 3.45 10.12 9.31
N TYR A 66 3.94 9.07 9.96
CA TYR A 66 3.51 7.71 9.68
C TYR A 66 2.15 7.46 10.35
N ILE A 67 1.18 6.96 9.59
CA ILE A 67 -0.16 6.61 10.12
C ILE A 67 -0.21 5.13 10.46
N GLY A 68 0.16 4.26 9.51
CA GLY A 68 0.01 2.81 9.66
C GLY A 68 0.37 2.06 8.39
N ARG A 69 0.33 0.73 8.45
CA ARG A 69 0.64 -0.12 7.29
C ARG A 69 -0.20 -1.40 7.27
N CYS A 70 -0.32 -1.99 6.10
CA CYS A 70 -0.61 -3.41 5.96
C CYS A 70 0.51 -4.10 5.16
N ILE A 71 0.66 -5.40 5.35
CA ILE A 71 1.62 -6.23 4.63
C ILE A 71 0.83 -7.30 3.92
N LEU A 72 1.03 -7.40 2.61
CA LEU A 72 0.29 -8.30 1.73
C LEU A 72 1.23 -9.41 1.26
N SER A 73 0.87 -10.66 1.56
CA SER A 73 1.39 -11.78 0.79
C SER A 73 0.70 -11.80 -0.58
N LEU A 74 1.40 -12.31 -1.59
CA LEU A 74 0.85 -12.39 -2.94
C LEU A 74 0.07 -13.69 -3.17
N THR A 75 0.10 -14.62 -2.22
CA THR A 75 -0.55 -15.94 -2.34
C THR A 75 -2.03 -15.83 -2.68
N LYS A 76 -2.79 -14.96 -1.99
CA LYS A 76 -4.23 -14.81 -2.22
C LYS A 76 -4.54 -14.32 -3.63
N VAL A 77 -3.85 -13.26 -4.10
CA VAL A 77 -4.10 -12.71 -5.45
C VAL A 77 -3.62 -13.68 -6.54
N ILE A 78 -2.59 -14.47 -6.27
CA ILE A 78 -2.12 -15.51 -7.20
C ILE A 78 -3.16 -16.63 -7.36
N LEU A 79 -3.85 -17.00 -6.28
CA LEU A 79 -4.88 -18.05 -6.28
C LEU A 79 -6.21 -17.56 -6.84
N GLU A 80 -6.68 -16.39 -6.41
CA GLU A 80 -7.98 -15.83 -6.79
C GLU A 80 -7.93 -15.06 -8.12
N GLY A 81 -6.74 -14.61 -8.54
CA GLY A 81 -6.51 -13.84 -9.76
C GLY A 81 -6.86 -12.35 -9.63
N ASP A 82 -7.95 -12.02 -8.95
CA ASP A 82 -8.46 -10.65 -8.80
C ASP A 82 -9.36 -10.56 -7.55
N TYR A 83 -9.05 -9.67 -6.61
CA TYR A 83 -9.89 -9.45 -5.43
C TYR A 83 -9.82 -8.02 -4.88
N THR A 84 -10.84 -7.65 -4.11
CA THR A 84 -10.89 -6.40 -3.35
C THR A 84 -11.09 -6.71 -1.87
N GLU A 85 -10.30 -6.08 -1.00
CA GLU A 85 -10.38 -6.30 0.44
C GLU A 85 -9.99 -5.03 1.22
N SER A 86 -10.55 -4.87 2.41
CA SER A 86 -10.19 -3.81 3.35
C SER A 86 -9.23 -4.37 4.39
N PHE A 87 -8.07 -3.74 4.52
CA PHE A 87 -7.02 -4.12 5.46
C PHE A 87 -6.96 -3.13 6.61
N GLU A 88 -7.09 -3.59 7.85
CA GLU A 88 -6.83 -2.76 9.03
C GLU A 88 -5.36 -2.34 9.08
N LEU A 89 -5.12 -1.08 9.43
CA LEU A 89 -3.78 -0.52 9.47
C LEU A 89 -3.08 -0.85 10.79
N VAL A 90 -1.99 -1.63 10.70
CA VAL A 90 -1.12 -1.90 11.83
C VAL A 90 -0.32 -0.65 12.18
N GLY A 91 -0.38 -0.27 13.46
CA GLY A 91 0.28 0.92 14.01
C GLY A 91 -0.60 2.18 14.02
N ALA A 92 -1.77 2.15 13.40
CA ALA A 92 -2.76 3.20 13.52
C ALA A 92 -3.63 3.00 14.77
N LYS A 93 -4.19 4.07 15.33
CA LYS A 93 -5.21 3.98 16.40
C LYS A 93 -6.52 3.38 15.88
N SER A 94 -6.84 3.68 14.63
CA SER A 94 -7.99 3.18 13.87
C SER A 94 -7.76 3.46 12.38
N GLY A 95 -8.52 2.79 11.53
CA GLY A 95 -8.54 3.04 10.09
C GLY A 95 -8.11 1.83 9.27
N SER A 96 -8.73 1.71 8.11
CA SER A 96 -8.49 0.63 7.16
C SER A 96 -8.20 1.19 5.77
N LEU A 97 -7.55 0.37 4.95
CA LEU A 97 -7.23 0.68 3.57
C LEU A 97 -7.88 -0.36 2.66
N LYS A 98 -8.81 0.09 1.81
CA LYS A 98 -9.40 -0.75 0.78
C LYS A 98 -8.45 -0.83 -0.41
N LEU A 99 -8.10 -2.04 -0.80
CA LEU A 99 -7.20 -2.30 -1.92
C LEU A 99 -7.85 -3.26 -2.92
N HIS A 100 -7.65 -2.97 -4.20
CA HIS A 100 -7.93 -3.87 -5.30
C HIS A 100 -6.60 -4.47 -5.78
N LEU A 101 -6.52 -5.80 -5.79
CA LEU A 101 -5.34 -6.54 -6.22
C LEU A 101 -5.70 -7.42 -7.41
N LYS A 102 -4.87 -7.37 -8.46
CA LYS A 102 -5.02 -8.19 -9.66
C LYS A 102 -3.70 -8.80 -10.07
N TRP A 103 -3.67 -10.12 -10.19
CA TRP A 103 -2.53 -10.85 -10.72
C TRP A 103 -2.67 -10.99 -12.23
N ARG A 104 -1.61 -10.61 -12.97
CA ARG A 104 -1.54 -10.81 -14.42
C ARG A 104 -0.37 -11.73 -14.71
N ARG A 105 -0.65 -12.91 -15.25
CA ARG A 105 0.40 -13.76 -15.83
C ARG A 105 0.81 -13.12 -17.16
N LYS A 106 2.12 -12.98 -17.39
CA LYS A 106 2.65 -12.67 -18.71
C LYS A 106 2.50 -13.88 -19.61
#